data_AF-A0A0B1ZES2-F1
#
_entry.id   AF-A0A0B1ZES2-F1
#
_cell.length_a   1.000
_cell.length_b   1.000
_cell.length_c   1.000
_cell.angle_alpha   90.00
_cell.angle_beta   90.00
_cell.angle_gamma   90.00
#
_symmetry.space_group_name_H-M   'P 1'
#
loop_
_entity.id
_entity.type
_entity.pdbx_description
1 polymer ?
#
loop_
_entity_poly.entity_id
_entity_poly.type
_entity_poly.pdbx_seq_one_letter_code
_entity_poly.pdbx_strand_id
1 'polypeptide(L)'
;PTVLDTLRRQNKPGGFMCVSWAWTKPANPHPFEFCENGAKATLWELTSRRCTPEFFAEHTVSELKEWKDYDLEHTGRLTHPMRYDPATDRYVQTSWKEAFAEIGKELRRLDPKSVVFYASGRASLETSYLYALYARLYGH
;
A
#
# COMPACT_ATOMS: atom_id res chain seq x y z
N PRO A 1 -5.67 -8.35 18.16
CA PRO A 1 -6.08 -7.14 18.92
C PRO A 1 -7.42 -6.63 18.41
N THR A 2 -8.34 -6.24 19.30
CA THR A 2 -9.61 -5.63 18.87
C THR A 2 -9.33 -4.22 18.33
N VAL A 3 -10.11 -3.78 17.33
CA VAL A 3 -9.99 -2.45 16.72
C VAL A 3 -9.93 -1.33 17.78
N LEU A 4 -10.76 -1.45 18.82
CA LEU A 4 -10.83 -0.48 19.91
C LEU A 4 -9.54 -0.41 20.73
N ASP A 5 -8.88 -1.54 20.98
CA ASP A 5 -7.59 -1.59 21.67
C ASP A 5 -6.49 -0.92 20.84
N THR A 6 -6.48 -1.20 19.53
CA THR A 6 -5.51 -0.57 18.61
C THR A 6 -5.70 0.95 18.56
N LEU A 7 -6.92 1.46 18.39
CA LEU A 7 -7.18 2.90 18.35
C LEU A 7 -6.88 3.61 19.67
N ARG A 8 -7.14 2.96 20.82
CA ARG A 8 -6.80 3.51 22.15
C ARG A 8 -5.30 3.76 22.33
N ARG A 9 -4.46 2.99 21.64
CA ARG A 9 -3.00 3.09 21.72
C ARG A 9 -2.39 3.96 20.61
N GLN A 10 -3.18 4.34 19.61
CA GLN A 10 -2.69 5.18 18.51
C GLN A 10 -2.39 6.60 19.01
N ASN A 11 -1.20 7.11 18.69
CA ASN A 11 -0.68 8.42 19.09
C ASN A 11 -0.62 8.65 20.62
N LYS A 12 -0.52 7.59 21.43
CA LYS A 12 -0.40 7.68 22.90
C LYS A 12 1.01 7.27 23.39
N PRO A 13 1.45 7.73 24.58
CA PRO A 13 2.67 7.22 25.22
C PRO A 13 2.64 5.68 25.36
N GLY A 14 3.73 5.00 25.02
CA GLY A 14 3.80 3.52 24.99
C GLY A 14 2.95 2.84 23.90
N GLY A 15 2.34 3.64 23.03
CA GLY A 15 1.55 3.21 21.88
C GLY A 15 2.35 3.20 20.58
N PHE A 16 1.65 3.39 19.46
CA PHE A 16 2.25 3.50 18.13
C PHE A 16 1.80 4.77 17.42
N MET A 17 2.53 5.17 16.39
CA MET A 17 2.24 6.37 15.61
C MET A 17 1.29 6.08 14.45
N CYS A 18 0.39 7.03 14.19
CA CYS A 18 -0.30 7.11 12.92
C CYS A 18 0.72 7.10 11.75
N VAL A 19 0.55 6.17 10.81
CA VAL A 19 1.41 6.02 9.62
C VAL A 19 0.88 6.79 8.39
N SER A 20 -0.27 7.45 8.54
CA SER A 20 -0.97 8.08 7.43
C SER A 20 -0.88 9.61 7.43
N TRP A 21 -0.33 10.20 8.49
CA TRP A 21 -0.21 11.64 8.62
C TRP A 21 0.88 12.04 9.62
N ALA A 22 1.50 13.21 9.41
CA ALA A 22 2.51 13.79 10.29
C ALA A 22 1.87 14.38 11.56
N TRP A 23 1.30 13.52 12.41
CA TRP A 23 0.68 13.94 13.67
C TRP A 23 1.74 14.40 14.67
N THR A 24 1.71 15.69 15.02
CA THR A 24 2.57 16.25 16.06
C THR A 24 2.09 15.77 17.43
N LYS A 25 3.01 15.22 18.23
CA LYS A 25 2.69 14.81 19.60
C LYS A 25 2.63 16.05 20.49
N PRO A 26 1.48 16.40 21.07
CA PRO A 26 1.46 17.42 22.11
C PRO A 26 2.21 16.90 23.34
N ALA A 27 2.81 17.83 24.10
CA ALA A 27 3.50 17.48 25.35
C ALA A 27 2.54 16.84 26.37
N ASN A 28 1.27 17.24 26.37
CA ASN A 28 0.21 16.75 27.25
C ASN A 28 -0.96 16.20 26.41
N PRO A 29 -0.96 14.91 26.03
CA PRO A 29 -2.00 14.33 25.18
C PRO A 29 -3.33 14.20 25.93
N HIS A 30 -4.43 14.58 25.30
CA HIS A 30 -5.77 14.39 25.88
C HIS A 30 -6.27 12.95 25.72
N PRO A 31 -7.17 12.46 26.59
CA PRO A 31 -7.72 11.11 26.50
C PRO A 31 -8.37 10.80 25.13
N PHE A 32 -9.16 11.74 24.59
CA PHE A 32 -9.90 11.59 23.33
C PHE A 32 -9.26 12.31 22.14
N GLU A 33 -7.95 12.48 22.16
CA GLU A 33 -7.23 13.08 21.03
C GLU A 33 -6.71 12.00 20.08
N PHE A 34 -7.22 11.99 18.85
CA PHE A 34 -6.74 11.12 17.77
C PHE A 34 -6.89 11.80 16.41
N CYS A 35 -6.01 11.42 15.48
CA CYS A 35 -6.11 11.83 14.08
C CYS A 35 -7.21 11.01 13.40
N GLU A 36 -8.31 11.63 13.00
CA GLU A 36 -9.43 10.93 12.35
C GLU A 36 -8.95 10.17 11.08
N ASN A 37 -8.17 10.82 10.22
CA ASN A 37 -7.61 10.19 9.02
C ASN A 37 -6.65 9.05 9.36
N GLY A 38 -5.92 9.18 10.47
CA GLY A 38 -5.06 8.12 11.00
C GLY A 38 -5.83 6.91 11.52
N ALA A 39 -6.94 7.16 12.21
CA ALA A 39 -7.85 6.12 12.66
C ALA A 39 -8.49 5.41 11.47
N LYS A 40 -9.03 6.15 10.49
CA LYS A 40 -9.59 5.58 9.25
C LYS A 40 -8.60 4.68 8.54
N ALA A 41 -7.37 5.15 8.30
CA ALA A 41 -6.37 4.34 7.63
C ALA A 41 -5.97 3.10 8.44
N THR A 42 -5.91 3.20 9.77
CA THR A 42 -5.65 2.04 10.65
C THR A 42 -6.78 1.02 10.56
N LEU A 43 -8.04 1.47 10.48
CA LEU A 43 -9.18 0.59 10.29
C LEU A 43 -9.14 -0.13 8.93
N TRP A 44 -8.78 0.57 7.86
CA TRP A 44 -8.58 -0.02 6.53
C TRP A 44 -7.46 -1.07 6.54
N GLU A 45 -6.37 -0.81 7.25
CA GLU A 45 -5.29 -1.80 7.41
C GLU A 45 -5.71 -3.04 8.20
N LEU A 46 -6.55 -2.87 9.23
CA LEU A 46 -7.03 -3.94 10.11
C LEU A 46 -8.23 -4.72 9.55
N THR A 47 -8.69 -4.41 8.33
CA THR A 47 -9.83 -5.10 7.73
C THR A 47 -9.62 -6.63 7.69
N SER A 48 -10.69 -7.39 7.97
CA SER A 48 -10.70 -8.84 7.79
C SER A 48 -10.94 -9.26 6.34
N ARG A 49 -11.33 -8.32 5.47
CA ARG A 49 -11.62 -8.58 4.06
C ARG A 49 -10.36 -8.82 3.25
N ARG A 50 -10.49 -9.67 2.24
CA ARG A 50 -9.39 -10.10 1.39
C ARG A 50 -9.82 -9.96 -0.06
N CYS A 51 -9.08 -9.16 -0.80
CA CYS A 51 -9.16 -9.11 -2.25
C CYS A 51 -8.24 -10.24 -2.78
N THR A 52 -8.87 -11.37 -3.07
CA THR A 52 -8.20 -12.61 -3.50
C THR A 52 -8.12 -12.69 -5.02
N PRO A 53 -7.33 -13.61 -5.61
CA PRO A 53 -7.27 -13.77 -7.06
C PRO A 53 -8.63 -14.01 -7.72
N GLU A 54 -9.57 -14.65 -7.03
CA GLU A 54 -10.93 -14.89 -7.52
C GLU A 54 -11.67 -13.59 -7.84
N PHE A 55 -11.49 -12.53 -7.03
CA PHE A 55 -12.04 -11.21 -7.32
C PHE A 55 -11.55 -10.68 -8.68
N PHE A 56 -10.25 -10.78 -8.95
CA PHE A 56 -9.68 -10.32 -10.21
C PHE A 56 -10.00 -11.22 -11.40
N ALA A 57 -10.33 -12.50 -11.16
CA ALA A 57 -10.85 -13.38 -12.19
C ALA A 57 -12.26 -12.97 -12.64
N GLU A 58 -13.05 -12.37 -11.74
CA GLU A 58 -14.43 -11.94 -12.00
C GLU A 58 -14.51 -10.53 -12.62
N HIS A 59 -13.59 -9.61 -12.29
CA HIS A 59 -13.61 -8.21 -12.79
C HIS A 59 -12.52 -7.87 -13.81
N THR A 60 -12.88 -7.13 -14.88
CA THR A 60 -11.86 -6.59 -15.81
C THR A 60 -11.25 -5.30 -15.26
N VAL A 61 -10.04 -4.94 -15.69
CA VAL A 61 -9.41 -3.68 -15.27
C VAL A 61 -10.18 -2.48 -15.81
N SER A 62 -10.74 -2.57 -17.02
CA SER A 62 -11.61 -1.50 -17.54
C SER A 62 -12.88 -1.31 -16.72
N GLU A 63 -13.48 -2.39 -16.22
CA GLU A 63 -14.63 -2.31 -15.31
C GLU A 63 -14.22 -1.64 -13.98
N LEU A 64 -13.13 -2.11 -13.36
CA LEU A 64 -12.65 -1.58 -12.08
C LEU A 64 -12.29 -0.09 -12.13
N LYS A 65 -11.91 0.44 -13.30
CA LYS A 65 -11.64 1.88 -13.49
C LYS A 65 -12.88 2.77 -13.33
N GLU A 66 -14.07 2.21 -13.54
CA GLU A 66 -15.34 2.94 -13.39
C GLU A 66 -15.88 2.90 -11.95
N TRP A 67 -15.26 2.10 -11.08
CA TRP A 67 -15.65 1.99 -9.69
C TRP A 67 -15.18 3.19 -8.87
N LYS A 68 -15.88 3.49 -7.79
CA LYS A 68 -15.44 4.50 -6.83
C LYS A 68 -14.28 3.93 -6.01
N ASP A 69 -13.33 4.79 -5.65
CA ASP A 69 -12.19 4.44 -4.79
C ASP A 69 -12.63 3.76 -3.49
N TYR A 70 -13.73 4.23 -2.89
CA TYR A 70 -14.30 3.62 -1.69
C TYR A 70 -14.70 2.15 -1.91
N ASP A 71 -15.35 1.85 -3.04
CA ASP A 71 -15.82 0.51 -3.36
C ASP A 71 -14.63 -0.42 -3.65
N LEU A 72 -13.59 0.09 -4.33
CA LEU A 72 -12.33 -0.62 -4.56
C LEU A 72 -11.62 -0.97 -3.24
N GLU A 73 -11.46 -0.01 -2.33
CA GLU A 73 -10.84 -0.24 -1.02
C GLU A 73 -11.66 -1.26 -0.19
N HIS A 74 -12.99 -1.26 -0.35
CA HIS A 74 -13.90 -2.14 0.38
C HIS A 74 -13.78 -3.62 0.00
N THR A 75 -13.14 -3.94 -1.13
CA THR A 75 -12.80 -5.31 -1.55
C THR A 75 -11.80 -5.97 -0.59
N GLY A 76 -10.98 -5.16 0.10
CA GLY A 76 -10.05 -5.60 1.13
C GLY A 76 -8.62 -5.75 0.65
N ARG A 77 -7.80 -6.43 1.46
CA ARG A 77 -6.35 -6.49 1.26
C ARG A 77 -5.97 -7.39 0.09
N LEU A 78 -5.07 -6.92 -0.77
CA LEU A 78 -4.40 -7.77 -1.76
C LEU A 78 -3.62 -8.88 -1.05
N THR A 79 -3.82 -10.11 -1.49
CA THR A 79 -3.29 -11.32 -0.84
C THR A 79 -2.17 -12.00 -1.61
N HIS A 80 -2.09 -11.75 -2.92
CA HIS A 80 -1.15 -12.40 -3.84
C HIS A 80 -0.53 -11.36 -4.78
N PRO A 81 0.70 -11.60 -5.28
CA PRO A 81 1.22 -10.80 -6.37
C PRO A 81 0.40 -11.08 -7.64
N MET A 82 0.05 -10.02 -8.34
CA MET A 82 -0.78 -10.05 -9.54
C MET A 82 -0.02 -9.44 -10.71
N ARG A 83 -0.35 -9.86 -11.93
CA ARG A 83 0.15 -9.31 -13.19
C ARG A 83 -1.02 -8.97 -14.09
N TYR A 84 -0.97 -7.82 -14.75
CA TYR A 84 -1.97 -7.48 -15.75
C TYR A 84 -1.79 -8.33 -17.02
N ASP A 85 -2.86 -8.95 -17.49
CA ASP A 85 -2.96 -9.63 -18.78
C ASP A 85 -3.80 -8.77 -19.74
N PRO A 86 -3.17 -8.15 -20.77
CA PRO A 86 -3.88 -7.32 -21.73
C PRO A 86 -4.80 -8.11 -22.66
N ALA A 87 -4.58 -9.42 -22.85
CA ALA A 87 -5.43 -10.23 -23.73
C ALA A 87 -6.82 -10.46 -23.13
N THR A 88 -6.89 -10.54 -21.79
CA THR A 88 -8.14 -10.74 -21.06
C THR A 88 -8.64 -9.49 -20.34
N ASP A 89 -7.86 -8.39 -20.35
CA ASP A 89 -8.08 -7.17 -19.56
C ASP A 89 -8.27 -7.47 -18.06
N ARG A 90 -7.44 -8.33 -17.48
CA ARG A 90 -7.59 -8.79 -16.09
C ARG A 90 -6.26 -8.86 -15.37
N TYR A 91 -6.30 -8.77 -14.04
CA TYR A 91 -5.17 -9.15 -13.21
C TYR A 91 -5.18 -10.67 -12.98
N VAL A 92 -4.09 -11.34 -13.35
CA VAL A 92 -3.90 -12.77 -13.12
C VAL A 92 -2.85 -12.98 -12.03
N GLN A 93 -3.04 -14.02 -11.23
CA GLN A 93 -2.09 -14.36 -10.17
C GLN A 93 -0.71 -14.70 -10.77
N THR A 94 0.35 -14.28 -10.09
CA THR A 94 1.73 -14.68 -10.38
C THR A 94 2.44 -15.08 -9.09
N SER A 95 3.72 -15.47 -9.18
CA SER A 95 4.59 -15.65 -8.02
C SER A 95 5.46 -14.42 -7.78
N TRP A 96 5.95 -14.22 -6.55
CA TRP A 96 6.93 -13.18 -6.26
C TRP A 96 8.20 -13.30 -7.11
N LYS A 97 8.64 -14.54 -7.37
CA LYS A 97 9.82 -14.81 -8.20
C LYS A 97 9.63 -14.29 -9.63
N GLU A 98 8.49 -14.61 -10.24
CA GLU A 98 8.15 -14.15 -11.59
C GLU A 98 7.94 -12.64 -11.63
N ALA A 99 7.21 -12.07 -10.66
CA ALA A 99 6.99 -10.63 -10.57
C ALA A 99 8.32 -9.86 -10.52
N PHE A 100 9.24 -10.25 -9.63
CA PHE A 100 10.56 -9.60 -9.55
C PHE A 100 11.41 -9.82 -10.80
N ALA A 101 11.36 -11.01 -11.40
CA ALA A 101 12.11 -11.32 -12.61
C ALA A 101 11.65 -10.45 -13.80
N GLU A 102 10.33 -10.34 -14.02
CA GLU A 102 9.75 -9.53 -15.09
C GLU A 102 9.96 -8.03 -14.84
N ILE A 103 9.75 -7.53 -13.61
CA ILE A 103 10.06 -6.13 -13.27
C ILE A 103 11.53 -5.82 -13.58
N GLY A 104 12.46 -6.67 -13.13
CA GLY A 104 13.88 -6.48 -13.39
C GLY A 104 14.23 -6.56 -14.88
N LYS A 105 13.57 -7.43 -15.64
CA LYS A 105 13.76 -7.58 -17.10
C LYS A 105 13.33 -6.31 -17.83
N GLU A 106 12.16 -5.76 -17.51
CA GLU A 106 11.69 -4.52 -18.13
C GLU A 106 12.56 -3.32 -17.76
N LEU A 107 12.89 -3.17 -16.46
CA LEU A 107 13.77 -2.09 -16.02
C LEU A 107 15.15 -2.14 -16.66
N ARG A 108 15.76 -3.31 -16.89
CA ARG A 108 17.07 -3.40 -17.56
C ARG A 108 17.08 -2.92 -19.02
N ARG A 109 15.92 -2.75 -19.65
CA ARG A 109 15.80 -2.32 -21.05
C ARG A 109 15.64 -0.81 -21.20
N LEU A 110 15.32 -0.11 -20.12
CA LEU A 110 15.10 1.33 -20.11
C LEU A 110 16.41 2.07 -19.85
N ASP A 111 16.54 3.28 -20.41
CA ASP A 111 17.58 4.21 -19.99
C ASP A 111 17.32 4.61 -18.54
N PRO A 112 18.27 4.41 -17.60
CA PRO A 112 18.08 4.79 -16.21
C PRO A 112 17.63 6.23 -15.99
N LYS A 113 18.05 7.17 -16.85
CA LYS A 113 17.64 8.59 -16.73
C LYS A 113 16.19 8.85 -17.17
N SER A 114 15.55 7.88 -17.84
CA SER A 114 14.15 7.94 -18.26
C SER A 114 13.15 7.36 -17.24
N VAL A 115 13.65 6.65 -16.23
CA VAL A 115 12.80 6.00 -15.22
C VAL A 115 12.49 6.96 -14.08
N VAL A 116 11.29 6.84 -13.49
CA VAL A 116 10.88 7.65 -12.33
C VAL A 116 10.53 6.74 -11.17
N PHE A 117 11.19 6.97 -10.04
CA PHE A 117 10.92 6.27 -8.78
C PHE A 117 10.03 7.14 -7.90
N TYR A 118 8.76 6.75 -7.76
CA TYR A 118 7.80 7.43 -6.90
C TYR A 118 7.49 6.62 -5.63
N ALA A 119 7.51 7.27 -4.47
CA ALA A 119 7.08 6.71 -3.19
C ALA A 119 6.26 7.75 -2.42
N SER A 120 5.30 7.27 -1.63
CA SER A 120 4.45 8.10 -0.77
C SER A 120 5.08 8.27 0.61
N GLY A 121 4.79 9.39 1.28
CA GLY A 121 5.14 9.62 2.69
C GLY A 121 4.48 8.64 3.68
N ARG A 122 3.60 7.75 3.20
CA ARG A 122 3.06 6.61 3.96
C ARG A 122 4.07 5.47 4.11
N ALA A 123 5.06 5.36 3.22
CA ALA A 123 6.11 4.35 3.34
C ALA A 123 6.95 4.60 4.60
N SER A 124 7.42 3.54 5.24
CA SER A 124 8.35 3.67 6.37
C SER A 124 9.64 4.39 5.93
N LEU A 125 10.38 4.94 6.90
CA LEU A 125 11.68 5.57 6.61
C LEU A 125 12.65 4.54 6.02
N GLU A 126 12.63 3.32 6.54
CA GLU A 126 13.44 2.20 6.10
C GLU A 126 13.10 1.78 4.67
N THR A 127 11.79 1.62 4.36
CA THR A 127 11.34 1.31 2.99
C THR A 127 11.74 2.41 2.03
N SER A 128 11.54 3.67 2.41
CA SER A 128 11.89 4.83 1.59
C SER A 128 13.39 4.93 1.35
N TYR A 129 14.20 4.65 2.37
CA TYR A 129 15.66 4.61 2.26
C TYR A 129 16.13 3.51 1.30
N LEU A 130 15.62 2.29 1.45
CA LEU A 130 15.97 1.17 0.57
C LEU A 130 15.53 1.41 -0.87
N TYR A 131 14.33 1.98 -1.07
CA TYR A 131 13.84 2.31 -2.42
C TYR A 131 14.68 3.41 -3.08
N ALA A 132 15.08 4.44 -2.31
CA ALA A 132 15.98 5.47 -2.80
C ALA A 132 17.40 4.95 -3.09
N LEU A 133 17.91 4.00 -2.30
CA LEU A 133 19.18 3.33 -2.58
C LEU A 133 19.09 2.50 -3.87
N TYR A 134 17.99 1.77 -4.05
CA TYR A 134 17.73 1.02 -5.28
C TYR A 134 17.72 1.93 -6.52
N ALA A 135 17.03 3.07 -6.47
CA ALA A 135 17.02 4.04 -7.57
C ALA A 135 18.44 4.52 -7.95
N ARG A 136 19.28 4.83 -6.95
CA ARG A 136 20.69 5.22 -7.18
C ARG A 136 21.50 4.09 -7.81
N LEU A 137 21.37 2.85 -7.30
CA LEU A 137 22.04 1.68 -7.86
C LEU A 137 21.57 1.36 -9.28
N TYR A 138 20.31 1.67 -9.59
CA TYR A 138 19.75 1.50 -10.92
C TYR A 138 20.32 2.49 -11.95
N GLY A 139 20.84 3.65 -11.49
CA GLY A 139 21.54 4.62 -12.34
C GLY A 139 21.03 6.07 -12.22
N HIS A 140 20.25 6.39 -11.19
CA HIS A 140 19.86 7.77 -10.87
C HIS A 140 21.01 8.61 -10.34
#